data_AF-A0A835RJ02-F1
#
_entry.id   AF-A0A835RJ02-F1
#
_cell.length_a   1.000
_cell.length_b   1.000
_cell.length_c   1.000
_cell.angle_alpha   90.00
_cell.angle_beta   90.00
_cell.angle_gamma   90.00
#
_symmetry.space_group_name_H-M   'P 1'
#
loop_
_entity.id
_entity.type
_entity.pdbx_description
1 polymer ?
#
loop_
_entity_poly.entity_id
_entity_poly.type
_entity_poly.pdbx_seq_one_letter_code
_entity_poly.pdbx_strand_id
1 'polypeptide(L)'
;MKEIASRIDKFARLMAVPFRFTVVHHPHTDLSSLDLSRLVSDDGYSTVLAVNCVNSLHGVSPSGRRREALLAKIRQLRPKILTLVEEEADLIRFDDGDEGFLEGSGRA
;
A
#
# COMPACT_ATOMS: atom_id res chain seq x y z
N MET A 1 4.18 16.36 2.66
CA MET A 1 3.88 15.64 3.92
C MET A 1 4.03 16.46 5.19
N LYS A 2 4.96 17.43 5.30
CA LYS A 2 5.13 18.26 6.52
C LYS A 2 3.86 19.01 6.95
N GLU A 3 3.18 19.63 6.01
CA GLU A 3 1.99 20.45 6.27
C GLU A 3 0.79 19.60 6.69
N ILE A 4 0.55 18.49 5.96
CA ILE A 4 -0.44 17.47 6.31
C ILE A 4 -0.21 16.93 7.73
N ALA A 5 1.03 16.56 8.06
CA ALA A 5 1.37 16.07 9.41
C ALA A 5 1.03 17.10 10.49
N SER A 6 1.32 18.39 10.26
CA SER A 6 0.98 19.46 11.20
C SER A 6 -0.53 19.61 11.38
N ARG A 7 -1.32 19.52 10.29
CA ARG A 7 -2.79 19.61 10.38
C ARG A 7 -3.39 18.41 11.11
N ILE A 8 -2.93 17.19 10.83
CA ILE A 8 -3.44 15.98 11.47
C ILE A 8 -3.08 15.99 12.97
N ASP A 9 -1.86 16.35 13.35
CA ASP A 9 -1.49 16.42 14.78
C ASP A 9 -2.34 17.44 15.55
N LYS A 10 -2.55 18.64 14.96
CA LYS A 10 -3.45 19.64 15.54
C LYS A 10 -4.88 19.13 15.69
N PHE A 11 -5.40 18.44 14.66
CA PHE A 11 -6.74 17.88 14.69
C PHE A 11 -6.88 16.81 15.78
N ALA A 12 -5.92 15.90 15.90
CA ALA A 12 -5.94 14.87 16.95
C ALA A 12 -5.92 15.48 18.35
N ARG A 13 -5.11 16.52 18.58
CA ARG A 13 -5.08 17.26 19.85
C ARG A 13 -6.42 17.95 20.14
N LEU A 14 -7.01 18.59 19.14
CA LEU A 14 -8.32 19.24 19.26
C LEU A 14 -9.42 18.23 19.62
N MET A 15 -9.34 17.03 19.07
CA MET A 15 -10.26 15.92 19.36
C MET A 15 -9.89 15.14 20.65
N ALA A 16 -8.87 15.57 21.40
CA ALA A 16 -8.35 14.92 22.59
C ALA A 16 -7.96 13.43 22.39
N VAL A 17 -7.49 13.08 21.18
CA VAL A 17 -7.04 11.71 20.85
C VAL A 17 -5.53 11.59 21.02
N PRO A 18 -5.02 10.64 21.84
CA PRO A 18 -3.59 10.35 21.89
C PRO A 18 -3.16 9.73 20.56
N PHE A 19 -2.35 10.48 19.81
CA PHE A 19 -2.08 10.17 18.40
C PHE A 19 -0.62 10.42 18.04
N ARG A 20 -0.09 9.58 17.14
CA ARG A 20 1.24 9.69 16.55
C ARG A 20 1.12 9.47 15.04
N PHE A 21 1.74 10.35 14.27
CA PHE A 21 1.78 10.26 12.82
C PHE A 21 3.22 10.15 12.32
N THR A 22 3.50 9.08 11.57
CA THR A 22 4.82 8.83 10.99
C THR A 22 4.70 8.83 9.47
N VAL A 23 5.63 9.50 8.80
CA VAL A 23 5.71 9.55 7.35
C VAL A 23 6.97 8.83 6.91
N VAL A 24 6.82 7.85 6.02
CA VAL A 24 7.94 7.14 5.40
C VAL A 24 7.96 7.47 3.92
N HIS A 25 9.10 7.99 3.46
CA HIS A 25 9.35 8.26 2.05
C HIS A 25 10.10 7.07 1.45
N HIS A 26 9.48 6.38 0.49
CA HIS A 26 10.09 5.32 -0.28
C HIS A 26 10.32 5.81 -1.71
N PRO A 27 11.54 6.26 -2.06
CA PRO A 27 11.81 6.84 -3.37
C PRO A 27 12.00 5.81 -4.48
N HIS A 28 12.10 4.52 -4.15
CA HIS A 28 12.28 3.46 -5.15
C HIS A 28 10.98 3.22 -5.93
N THR A 29 11.11 2.90 -7.21
CA THR A 29 10.00 2.77 -8.16
C THR A 29 8.97 1.71 -7.79
N ASP A 30 9.34 0.70 -7.00
CA ASP A 30 8.45 -0.41 -6.68
C ASP A 30 8.25 -0.58 -5.18
N LEU A 31 6.98 -0.59 -4.76
CA LEU A 31 6.55 -0.81 -3.38
C LEU A 31 6.93 -2.22 -2.88
N SER A 32 7.13 -3.19 -3.79
CA SER A 32 7.58 -4.55 -3.44
C SER A 32 8.94 -4.56 -2.74
N SER A 33 9.78 -3.55 -2.95
CA SER A 33 11.09 -3.38 -2.32
C SER A 33 11.04 -2.74 -0.93
N LEU A 34 9.89 -2.21 -0.50
CA LEU A 34 9.75 -1.59 0.80
C LEU A 34 9.89 -2.63 1.92
N ASP A 35 10.66 -2.28 2.94
CA ASP A 35 10.76 -3.04 4.17
C ASP A 35 9.64 -2.63 5.13
N LEU A 36 8.55 -3.41 5.13
CA LEU A 36 7.36 -3.11 5.92
C LEU A 36 7.59 -3.29 7.44
N SER A 37 8.61 -4.05 7.84
CA SER A 37 8.90 -4.28 9.27
C SER A 37 9.28 -3.00 10.00
N ARG A 38 9.91 -2.05 9.30
CA ARG A 38 10.29 -0.73 9.82
C ARG A 38 9.12 0.23 10.00
N LEU A 39 7.94 -0.12 9.48
CA LEU A 39 6.73 0.71 9.58
C LEU A 39 5.96 0.45 10.87
N VAL A 40 6.18 -0.71 11.49
CA VAL A 40 5.50 -1.10 12.73
C VAL A 40 6.36 -0.64 13.89
N SER A 41 5.87 0.34 14.65
CA SER A 41 6.53 0.77 15.88
C SER A 41 6.30 -0.24 16.99
N ASP A 42 7.38 -0.71 17.62
CA ASP A 42 7.32 -1.45 18.89
C ASP A 42 7.30 -0.45 20.05
N ASP A 43 6.15 0.19 20.25
CA ASP A 43 5.98 1.20 21.30
C ASP A 43 5.74 0.57 22.69
N GLY A 44 5.87 -0.76 22.83
CA GLY A 44 5.70 -1.49 24.11
C GLY A 44 4.25 -1.62 24.59
N TYR A 45 3.27 -1.12 23.83
CA TYR A 45 1.83 -1.29 24.09
C TYR A 45 1.26 -2.43 23.23
N SER A 46 0.18 -3.05 23.68
CA SER A 46 -0.60 -3.98 22.84
C SER A 46 -1.34 -3.19 21.76
N THR A 47 -0.66 -2.96 20.64
CA THR A 47 -1.23 -2.29 19.47
C THR A 47 -1.83 -3.33 18.51
N VAL A 48 -2.97 -2.99 17.93
CA VAL A 48 -3.60 -3.81 16.88
C VAL A 48 -3.25 -3.21 15.53
N LEU A 49 -2.69 -4.01 14.63
CA LEU A 49 -2.30 -3.54 13.31
C LEU A 49 -3.47 -3.59 12.32
N ALA A 50 -3.75 -2.46 11.68
CA ALA A 50 -4.61 -2.38 10.51
C ALA A 50 -3.78 -1.87 9.33
N VAL A 51 -3.91 -2.51 8.17
CA VAL A 51 -3.23 -2.12 6.94
C VAL A 51 -4.25 -1.63 5.94
N ASN A 52 -4.06 -0.41 5.42
CA ASN A 52 -4.91 0.19 4.41
C ASN A 52 -4.12 0.45 3.13
N CYS A 53 -4.51 -0.21 2.04
CA CYS A 53 -3.95 -0.01 0.71
C CYS A 53 -5.02 0.63 -0.17
N VAL A 54 -4.75 1.85 -0.64
CA VAL A 54 -5.63 2.58 -1.55
C VAL A 54 -4.84 2.89 -2.81
N ASN A 55 -5.26 2.32 -3.93
CA ASN A 55 -4.64 2.45 -5.25
C ASN A 55 -3.11 2.27 -5.18
N SER A 56 -2.67 1.21 -4.50
CA SER A 56 -1.26 0.98 -4.16
C SER A 56 -0.71 -0.30 -4.77
N LEU A 57 -1.56 -1.31 -4.98
CA LEU A 57 -1.16 -2.61 -5.52
C LEU A 57 -1.03 -2.59 -7.05
N HIS A 58 -1.86 -1.83 -7.77
CA HIS A 58 -1.74 -1.72 -9.23
C HIS A 58 -0.39 -1.10 -9.66
N GLY A 59 0.20 -0.22 -8.83
CA GLY A 59 1.53 0.36 -9.05
C GLY A 59 2.70 -0.60 -8.83
N VAL A 60 2.45 -1.77 -8.23
CA VAL A 60 3.44 -2.84 -8.14
C VAL A 60 3.46 -3.60 -9.46
N SER A 61 4.68 -3.81 -9.99
CA SER A 61 4.88 -4.55 -11.24
C SER A 61 4.21 -5.93 -11.16
N PRO A 62 3.38 -6.32 -12.14
CA PRO A 62 2.77 -7.64 -12.17
C PRO A 62 3.80 -8.74 -12.51
N SER A 63 4.94 -8.36 -13.08
CA SER A 63 6.01 -9.29 -13.45
C SER A 63 6.65 -9.95 -12.23
N GLY A 64 6.96 -11.24 -12.32
CA GLY A 64 7.76 -11.94 -11.31
C GLY A 64 7.10 -12.08 -9.93
N ARG A 65 5.76 -12.15 -9.87
CA ARG A 65 4.97 -12.37 -8.64
C ARG A 65 5.21 -11.34 -7.53
N ARG A 66 5.56 -10.10 -7.89
CA ARG A 66 5.91 -9.06 -6.91
C ARG A 66 4.71 -8.60 -6.08
N ARG A 67 3.50 -8.64 -6.65
CA ARG A 67 2.25 -8.35 -5.93
C ARG A 67 2.00 -9.37 -4.82
N GLU A 68 2.16 -10.66 -5.13
CA GLU A 68 2.04 -11.76 -4.18
C GLU A 68 3.13 -11.68 -3.11
N ALA A 69 4.36 -11.32 -3.48
CA ALA A 69 5.44 -11.10 -2.53
C ALA A 69 5.13 -9.96 -1.55
N LEU A 70 4.57 -8.85 -2.03
CA LEU A 70 4.14 -7.74 -1.16
C LEU A 70 3.01 -8.19 -0.21
N LEU A 71 1.99 -8.88 -0.73
CA LEU A 71 0.90 -9.42 0.10
C LEU A 71 1.40 -10.42 1.14
N ALA A 72 2.39 -11.25 0.80
CA ALA A 72 3.04 -12.16 1.74
C ALA A 72 3.77 -11.41 2.85
N LYS A 73 4.48 -10.32 2.53
CA LYS A 73 5.11 -9.44 3.53
C LYS A 73 4.07 -8.80 4.45
N ILE A 74 2.96 -8.28 3.90
CA ILE A 74 1.86 -7.72 4.70
C ILE A 74 1.29 -8.78 5.65
N ARG A 75 1.06 -10.00 5.15
CA ARG A 75 0.57 -11.13 5.96
C ARG A 75 1.51 -11.47 7.12
N GLN A 76 2.83 -11.37 6.92
CA GLN A 76 3.83 -11.64 7.97
C GLN A 76 3.72 -10.66 9.15
N LEU A 77 3.23 -9.43 8.92
CA LEU A 77 2.97 -8.47 10.00
C LEU A 77 1.75 -8.85 10.86
N ARG A 78 0.99 -9.89 10.47
CA ARG A 78 -0.23 -10.36 11.14
C ARG A 78 -1.23 -9.23 11.43
N PRO A 79 -1.62 -8.43 10.42
CA PRO A 79 -2.63 -7.40 10.62
C PRO A 79 -3.97 -8.03 11.01
N LYS A 80 -4.72 -7.33 11.85
CA LYS A 80 -6.09 -7.73 12.21
C LYS A 80 -7.05 -7.54 11.05
N ILE A 81 -6.81 -6.52 10.23
CA ILE A 81 -7.59 -6.19 9.04
C ILE A 81 -6.67 -5.64 7.95
N LEU A 82 -6.97 -6.03 6.71
CA LEU A 82 -6.40 -5.47 5.49
C LEU A 82 -7.56 -4.89 4.67
N THR A 83 -7.54 -3.59 4.40
CA THR A 83 -8.46 -2.94 3.47
C THR A 83 -7.75 -2.67 2.15
N LEU A 84 -8.38 -3.05 1.05
CA LEU A 84 -7.84 -2.88 -0.30
C LEU A 84 -8.89 -2.17 -1.16
N VAL A 85 -8.49 -1.02 -1.70
CA VAL A 85 -9.29 -0.22 -2.63
C VAL A 85 -8.46 -0.07 -3.89
N GLU A 86 -8.91 -0.66 -4.99
CA GLU A 86 -8.24 -0.61 -6.30
C GLU A 86 -9.28 -0.32 -7.38
N GLU A 87 -8.81 0.16 -8.53
CA GLU A 87 -9.62 0.35 -9.72
C GLU A 87 -9.95 -0.99 -10.38
N GLU A 88 -11.21 -1.17 -10.77
CA GLU A 88 -11.67 -2.37 -11.47
C GLU A 88 -11.36 -2.24 -12.98
N ALA A 89 -10.12 -2.54 -13.35
CA ALA A 89 -9.66 -2.55 -14.74
C ALA A 89 -8.71 -3.73 -15.00
N ASP A 90 -8.97 -4.48 -16.06
CA ASP A 90 -8.10 -5.58 -16.47
C ASP A 90 -6.99 -5.09 -17.41
N LEU A 91 -5.98 -4.46 -16.80
CA LEU A 91 -4.80 -3.92 -17.49
C LEU A 91 -3.58 -4.83 -17.37
N ILE A 92 -3.75 -6.06 -16.87
CA ILE A 92 -2.65 -7.01 -16.72
C ILE A 92 -2.39 -7.65 -18.07
N ARG A 93 -1.53 -7.02 -18.86
CA ARG A 93 -1.10 -7.57 -20.13
C ARG A 93 -0.08 -8.69 -19.88
N PHE A 94 -0.50 -9.93 -20.09
CA PHE A 94 0.43 -11.02 -20.30
C PHE A 94 1.04 -10.83 -21.69
N ASP A 95 2.35 -10.98 -21.82
CA ASP A 95 3.08 -10.83 -23.07
C ASP A 95 2.82 -12.04 -23.99
N ASP A 96 1.56 -12.26 -24.37
CA ASP A 96 1.12 -13.26 -25.35
C ASP A 96 0.88 -12.56 -26.70
N GLY A 97 1.97 -12.08 -27.31
CA GLY A 97 2.01 -11.67 -28.73
C GLY A 97 0.98 -10.61 -29.19
N ASP A 98 0.80 -10.52 -30.51
CA ASP A 98 0.00 -9.48 -31.18
C ASP A 98 -1.51 -9.53 -30.82
N GLU A 99 -2.02 -10.66 -30.33
CA GLU A 99 -3.43 -10.80 -29.93
C GLU A 99 -3.75 -10.02 -28.64
N GLY A 100 -2.78 -9.91 -27.71
CA GLY A 100 -2.94 -9.13 -26.48
C GLY A 100 -3.04 -7.61 -26.69
N PHE A 101 -2.74 -7.10 -27.90
CA PHE A 101 -2.92 -5.67 -28.24
C PHE A 101 -4.37 -5.32 -28.54
N LEU A 102 -5.09 -6.21 -29.19
CA LEU A 102 -6.47 -5.96 -29.60
C LEU A 102 -7.43 -6.07 -28.42
N GLU A 103 -7.18 -6.98 -27.47
CA GLU A 103 -7.98 -7.10 -26.24
C GLU A 103 -7.84 -5.89 -25.31
N GLY A 104 -6.62 -5.37 -25.14
CA GLY A 104 -6.36 -4.20 -24.29
C GLY A 104 -6.87 -2.88 -24.88
N SER A 105 -7.05 -2.79 -26.20
CA SER A 105 -7.50 -1.58 -26.87
C SER A 105 -9.03 -1.47 -27.00
N GLY A 106 -9.78 -2.56 -26.78
CA GLY A 106 -11.23 -2.63 -27.03
C GLY A 106 -12.14 -2.41 -25.82
N ARG A 107 -11.58 -2.20 -24.62
CA ARG A 107 -12.32 -2.13 -23.34
C ARG A 107 -12.12 -0.83 -22.54
N ALA A 108 -11.50 0.20 -23.14
CA ALA A 108 -11.34 1.52 -22.53
C ALA A 108 -12.54 2.44 -22.80
#